data_AF-A0A8T5R865-F1
#
_entry.id   AF-A0A8T5R865-F1
#
_cell.length_a   1.000
_cell.length_b   1.000
_cell.length_c   1.000
_cell.angle_alpha   90.00
_cell.angle_beta   90.00
_cell.angle_gamma   90.00
#
_symmetry.space_group_name_H-M   'P 1'
#
loop_
_entity.id
_entity.type
_entity.pdbx_description
1 polymer ?
#
loop_
_entity_poly.entity_id
_entity_poly.type
_entity_poly.pdbx_seq_one_letter_code
_entity_poly.pdbx_strand_id
1 'polypeptide(L)'
;MVRPAMVPEERHPLRDKGLLTRLMILRELGREEGLTMRQVADRLGVTAQAVSEHIKRLVADGHVIVEGDGPRLTPLGVAHLERNLFAIKDYVDRAVRDLRRVDACGAVAGATVQKGDRVGLFMERGELYAYPERESPSTGVAEQDAETGQDLAVGGLEGIVHLDPGRVVIGLLPDATEGGSRKLDRERLTEALRGIDVVVPRGPVARSVTATLEGVTASLFGGAAAAAEAALKGADVLVLLEAWEAADFEARFFIARDEWGLSVEAERMDLRG
;
A
#
# COMPACT_ATOMS: atom_id res chain seq x y z
N MET A 1 -16.33 -23.78 20.97
CA MET A 1 -15.18 -23.75 20.04
C MET A 1 -15.74 -23.76 18.62
N VAL A 2 -16.09 -22.59 18.11
CA VAL A 2 -16.68 -22.44 16.78
C VAL A 2 -15.52 -22.29 15.80
N ARG A 3 -15.35 -23.26 14.89
CA ARG A 3 -14.45 -23.09 13.74
C ARG A 3 -15.01 -21.94 12.89
N PRO A 4 -14.22 -20.89 12.59
CA PRO A 4 -14.68 -19.90 11.64
C PRO A 4 -14.94 -20.58 10.29
N ALA A 5 -16.00 -20.13 9.61
CA ALA A 5 -16.34 -20.57 8.27
C ALA A 5 -15.14 -20.35 7.35
N MET A 6 -14.68 -21.40 6.69
CA MET A 6 -13.66 -21.34 5.66
C MET A 6 -14.16 -20.40 4.56
N VAL A 7 -13.52 -19.23 4.43
CA VAL A 7 -13.59 -18.40 3.22
C VAL A 7 -13.26 -19.33 2.04
N PRO A 8 -13.96 -19.24 0.89
CA PRO A 8 -13.71 -20.14 -0.24
C PRO A 8 -12.20 -20.16 -0.53
N GLU A 9 -11.60 -21.35 -0.57
CA GLU A 9 -10.19 -21.54 -0.91
C GLU A 9 -9.96 -20.87 -2.28
N GLU A 10 -9.51 -19.61 -2.29
CA GLU A 10 -8.82 -19.05 -3.44
C GLU A 10 -7.74 -20.06 -3.80
N ARG A 11 -7.80 -20.62 -5.02
CA ARG A 11 -6.91 -21.71 -5.42
C ARG A 11 -5.47 -21.31 -5.14
N HIS A 12 -4.87 -21.96 -4.15
CA HIS A 12 -3.51 -21.67 -3.69
C HIS A 12 -2.54 -21.65 -4.89
N PRO A 13 -1.91 -20.51 -5.23
CA PRO A 13 -1.25 -20.33 -6.53
C PRO A 13 -0.04 -21.25 -6.72
N LEU A 14 0.56 -21.70 -5.62
CA LEU A 14 1.69 -22.64 -5.62
C LEU A 14 1.31 -24.13 -5.56
N ARG A 15 0.03 -24.48 -5.39
CA ARG A 15 -0.40 -25.88 -5.16
C ARG A 15 -0.50 -26.68 -6.46
N ASP A 16 -0.81 -26.01 -7.57
CA ASP A 16 -0.87 -26.63 -8.90
C ASP A 16 0.52 -26.64 -9.56
N LYS A 17 1.25 -27.73 -9.36
CA LYS A 17 2.56 -27.98 -9.98
C LYS A 17 2.51 -27.91 -11.52
N GLY A 18 1.39 -28.33 -12.11
CA GLY A 18 1.20 -28.32 -13.55
C GLY A 18 1.04 -26.89 -14.08
N LEU A 19 0.32 -26.03 -13.36
CA LEU A 19 0.21 -24.61 -13.66
C LEU A 19 1.57 -23.92 -13.56
N LEU A 20 2.32 -24.13 -12.47
CA LEU A 20 3.66 -23.55 -12.30
C LEU A 20 4.59 -23.91 -13.46
N THR A 21 4.58 -25.18 -13.89
CA THR A 21 5.40 -25.63 -15.03
C THR A 21 4.97 -24.95 -16.33
N ARG A 22 3.65 -24.79 -16.56
CA ARG A 22 3.13 -24.04 -17.71
C ARG A 22 3.53 -22.56 -17.67
N LEU A 23 3.47 -21.89 -16.52
CA LEU A 23 3.90 -20.50 -16.38
C LEU A 23 5.40 -20.34 -16.67
N MET A 24 6.24 -21.28 -16.19
CA MET A 24 7.66 -21.30 -16.53
C MET A 24 7.91 -21.46 -18.04
N ILE A 25 7.16 -22.34 -18.70
CA ILE A 25 7.21 -22.48 -20.17
C ILE A 25 6.81 -21.17 -20.86
N LEU A 26 5.68 -20.55 -20.49
CA LEU A 26 5.24 -19.27 -21.06
C LEU A 26 6.28 -18.17 -20.86
N ARG A 27 6.93 -18.12 -19.68
CA ARG A 27 7.99 -17.16 -19.35
C ARG A 27 9.24 -17.34 -20.24
N GLU A 28 9.62 -18.57 -20.57
CA GLU A 28 10.72 -18.81 -21.51
C GLU A 28 10.34 -18.40 -22.94
N LEU A 29 9.13 -18.73 -23.40
CA LEU A 29 8.64 -18.34 -24.73
C LEU A 29 8.44 -16.83 -24.87
N GLY A 30 8.11 -16.12 -23.80
CA GLY A 30 8.00 -14.67 -23.78
C GLY A 30 9.36 -13.94 -23.71
N ARG A 31 10.43 -14.64 -23.29
CA ARG A 31 11.78 -14.07 -23.20
C ARG A 31 12.53 -14.14 -24.53
N GLU A 32 12.27 -15.18 -25.33
CA GLU A 32 12.97 -15.43 -26.59
C GLU A 32 12.05 -16.12 -27.59
N GLU A 33 11.93 -15.54 -28.77
CA GLU A 33 11.11 -16.10 -29.84
C GLU A 33 11.81 -17.26 -30.55
N GLY A 34 11.03 -18.20 -31.11
CA GLY A 34 11.56 -19.30 -31.93
C GLY A 34 12.21 -20.44 -31.14
N LEU A 35 11.98 -20.52 -29.82
CA LEU A 35 12.47 -21.64 -29.02
C LEU A 35 11.80 -22.97 -29.42
N THR A 36 12.63 -23.98 -29.67
CA THR A 36 12.16 -25.37 -29.81
C THR A 36 11.77 -25.95 -28.46
N MET A 37 10.88 -26.96 -28.45
CA MET A 37 10.48 -27.65 -27.21
C MET A 37 11.68 -28.26 -26.47
N ARG A 38 12.72 -28.69 -27.22
CA ARG A 38 13.96 -29.21 -26.64
C ARG A 38 14.73 -28.11 -25.89
N GLN A 39 14.88 -26.94 -26.48
CA GLN A 39 15.55 -25.81 -25.82
C GLN A 39 14.78 -25.36 -24.57
N VAL A 40 13.44 -25.35 -24.61
CA VAL A 40 12.61 -25.05 -23.43
C VAL A 40 12.83 -26.11 -22.35
N ALA A 41 12.86 -27.40 -22.71
CA ALA A 41 13.10 -28.49 -21.78
C ALA A 41 14.48 -28.39 -21.10
N ASP A 42 15.52 -28.11 -21.89
CA ASP A 42 16.89 -27.94 -21.40
C ASP A 42 17.00 -26.77 -20.40
N ARG A 43 16.32 -25.64 -20.66
CA ARG A 43 16.28 -24.48 -19.74
C ARG A 43 15.56 -24.75 -18.44
N LEU A 44 14.47 -25.51 -18.51
CA LEU A 44 13.63 -25.81 -17.35
C LEU A 44 14.13 -27.04 -16.57
N GLY A 45 15.16 -27.75 -17.06
CA GLY A 45 15.67 -28.96 -16.43
C GLY A 45 14.66 -30.10 -16.39
N VAL A 46 13.75 -30.16 -17.38
CA VAL A 46 12.69 -31.18 -17.50
C VAL A 46 12.82 -31.94 -18.81
N THR A 47 12.03 -33.00 -19.00
CA THR A 47 12.06 -33.77 -20.25
C THR A 47 11.29 -33.07 -21.37
N ALA A 48 11.73 -33.25 -22.62
CA ALA A 48 11.02 -32.72 -23.79
C ALA A 48 9.58 -33.28 -23.91
N GLN A 49 9.34 -34.51 -23.44
CA GLN A 49 7.99 -35.09 -23.36
C GLN A 49 7.11 -34.34 -22.36
N ALA A 50 7.63 -33.96 -21.20
CA ALA A 50 6.90 -33.17 -20.20
C ALA A 50 6.54 -31.79 -20.76
N VAL A 51 7.48 -31.12 -21.45
CA VAL A 51 7.21 -29.85 -22.13
C VAL A 51 6.13 -30.02 -23.20
N SER A 52 6.20 -31.07 -24.03
CA SER A 52 5.20 -31.34 -25.06
C SER A 52 3.78 -31.49 -24.49
N GLU A 53 3.63 -32.22 -23.39
CA GLU A 53 2.34 -32.40 -22.71
C GLU A 53 1.78 -31.07 -22.17
N HIS A 54 2.65 -30.22 -21.61
CA HIS A 54 2.24 -28.89 -21.14
C HIS A 54 1.90 -27.95 -22.30
N ILE A 55 2.66 -27.97 -23.39
CA ILE A 55 2.38 -27.17 -24.60
C ILE A 55 1.03 -27.55 -25.21
N LYS A 56 0.67 -28.84 -25.27
CA LYS A 56 -0.65 -29.27 -25.77
C LYS A 56 -1.80 -28.61 -24.99
N ARG A 57 -1.67 -28.52 -23.67
CA ARG A 57 -2.67 -27.84 -22.82
C ARG A 57 -2.67 -26.33 -23.04
N LEU A 58 -1.48 -25.72 -23.13
CA LEU A 58 -1.36 -24.29 -23.43
C LEU A 58 -1.93 -23.91 -24.79
N VAL A 59 -1.83 -24.79 -25.79
CA VAL A 59 -2.46 -24.64 -27.10
C VAL A 59 -3.98 -24.78 -27.01
N ALA A 60 -4.47 -25.79 -26.29
CA ALA A 60 -5.90 -25.99 -26.07
C ALA A 60 -6.55 -24.78 -25.36
N ASP A 61 -5.83 -24.14 -24.44
CA ASP A 61 -6.26 -22.94 -23.72
C ASP A 61 -6.02 -21.64 -24.51
N GLY A 62 -5.42 -21.70 -25.70
CA GLY A 62 -5.13 -20.53 -26.55
C GLY A 62 -3.99 -19.63 -26.07
N HIS A 63 -3.22 -20.07 -25.06
CA HIS A 63 -2.07 -19.34 -24.52
C HIS A 63 -0.83 -19.44 -25.40
N VAL A 64 -0.72 -20.51 -26.19
CA VAL A 64 0.39 -20.78 -27.11
C VAL A 64 -0.16 -21.16 -28.48
N ILE A 65 0.50 -20.74 -29.54
CA ILE A 65 0.32 -21.27 -30.89
C ILE A 65 1.59 -22.02 -31.32
N VAL A 66 1.45 -23.03 -32.18
CA VAL A 66 2.59 -23.75 -32.74
C VAL A 66 2.61 -23.49 -34.23
N GLU A 67 3.60 -22.73 -34.68
CA GLU A 67 3.75 -22.31 -36.08
C GLU A 67 5.22 -22.22 -36.46
N GLY A 68 5.61 -22.84 -37.57
CA GLY A 68 7.01 -22.82 -38.05
C GLY A 68 7.95 -23.54 -37.08
N ASP A 69 9.00 -22.86 -36.64
CA ASP A 69 10.15 -23.42 -35.91
C ASP A 69 9.90 -23.71 -34.42
N GLY A 70 8.71 -23.42 -33.88
CA GLY A 70 8.41 -23.73 -32.49
C GLY A 70 7.11 -23.13 -31.93
N PRO A 71 6.81 -23.44 -30.66
CA PRO A 71 5.74 -22.77 -29.91
C PRO A 71 6.01 -21.27 -29.76
N ARG A 72 4.96 -20.45 -29.90
CA ARG A 72 4.98 -19.00 -29.69
C ARG A 72 3.87 -18.57 -28.73
N LEU A 73 4.20 -17.59 -27.89
CA LEU A 73 3.28 -17.04 -26.90
C LEU A 73 2.22 -16.17 -27.59
N THR A 74 0.95 -16.32 -27.23
CA THR A 74 -0.12 -15.45 -27.73
C THR A 74 -0.33 -14.25 -26.80
N PRO A 75 -1.03 -13.18 -27.23
CA PRO A 75 -1.45 -12.10 -26.32
C PRO A 75 -2.27 -12.61 -25.13
N LEU A 76 -3.11 -13.62 -25.34
CA LEU A 76 -3.85 -14.27 -24.25
C LEU A 76 -2.91 -15.01 -23.29
N GLY A 77 -1.85 -15.64 -23.82
CA GLY A 77 -0.79 -16.25 -23.04
C GLY A 77 -0.01 -15.26 -22.18
N VAL A 78 0.29 -14.07 -22.72
CA VAL A 78 0.92 -12.97 -21.96
C VAL A 78 0.02 -12.55 -20.80
N ALA A 79 -1.25 -12.23 -21.07
CA ALA A 79 -2.20 -11.82 -20.03
C ALA A 79 -2.45 -12.93 -18.99
N HIS A 80 -2.42 -14.20 -19.40
CA HIS A 80 -2.49 -15.33 -18.47
C HIS A 80 -1.25 -15.41 -17.57
N LEU A 81 -0.05 -15.26 -18.16
CA LEU A 81 1.21 -15.27 -17.42
C LEU A 81 1.26 -14.14 -16.39
N GLU A 82 0.97 -12.90 -16.81
CA GLU A 82 0.97 -11.73 -15.94
C GLU A 82 0.05 -11.90 -14.73
N ARG A 83 -1.23 -12.22 -14.97
CA ARG A 83 -2.22 -12.41 -13.88
C ARG A 83 -1.77 -13.43 -12.85
N ASN A 84 -1.21 -14.56 -13.29
CA ASN A 84 -0.77 -15.61 -12.38
C ASN A 84 0.54 -15.24 -11.66
N LEU A 85 1.46 -14.53 -12.31
CA LEU A 85 2.67 -14.03 -11.66
C LEU A 85 2.35 -12.99 -10.58
N PHE A 86 1.40 -12.09 -10.82
CA PHE A 86 0.89 -11.18 -9.80
C PHE A 86 0.24 -11.94 -8.64
N ALA A 87 -0.63 -12.91 -8.92
CA ALA A 87 -1.23 -13.74 -7.87
C ALA A 87 -0.20 -14.49 -7.01
N ILE A 88 0.88 -14.98 -7.63
CA ILE A 88 2.00 -15.61 -6.91
C ILE A 88 2.75 -14.58 -6.05
N LYS A 89 3.08 -13.42 -6.61
CA LYS A 89 3.75 -12.33 -5.89
C LYS A 89 2.96 -11.94 -4.66
N ASP A 90 1.66 -11.68 -4.82
CA ASP A 90 0.78 -11.26 -3.73
C ASP A 90 0.68 -12.32 -2.64
N TYR A 91 0.60 -13.60 -3.03
CA TYR A 91 0.63 -14.71 -2.09
C TYR A 91 1.94 -14.75 -1.30
N VAL A 92 3.09 -14.62 -1.96
CA VAL A 92 4.41 -14.63 -1.29
C VAL A 92 4.53 -13.43 -0.36
N ASP A 93 4.12 -12.24 -0.79
CA ASP A 93 4.15 -11.02 0.03
C ASP A 93 3.25 -11.15 1.27
N ARG A 94 2.10 -11.82 1.15
CA ARG A 94 1.25 -12.17 2.30
C ARG A 94 1.94 -13.18 3.22
N ALA A 95 2.45 -14.29 2.69
CA ALA A 95 3.13 -15.31 3.48
C ALA A 95 4.37 -14.76 4.21
N VAL A 96 5.13 -13.87 3.59
CA VAL A 96 6.27 -13.19 4.22
C VAL A 96 5.79 -12.24 5.33
N ARG A 97 4.69 -11.52 5.13
CA ARG A 97 4.07 -10.71 6.19
C ARG A 97 3.60 -11.57 7.36
N ASP A 98 2.99 -12.72 7.09
CA ASP A 98 2.54 -13.66 8.13
C ASP A 98 3.71 -14.24 8.95
N LEU A 99 4.87 -14.43 8.32
CA LEU A 99 6.10 -14.88 9.00
C LEU A 99 6.78 -13.78 9.82
N ARG A 100 6.52 -12.50 9.55
CA ARG A 100 7.01 -11.39 10.37
C ARG A 100 6.19 -11.31 11.65
N ARG A 101 6.49 -12.17 12.61
CA ARG A 101 6.07 -11.97 14.00
C ARG A 101 6.76 -10.71 14.51
N VAL A 102 6.01 -9.62 14.63
CA VAL A 102 6.50 -8.42 15.30
C VAL A 102 6.52 -8.75 16.78
N ASP A 103 7.71 -9.07 17.30
CA ASP A 103 7.87 -9.48 18.70
C ASP A 103 7.55 -8.32 19.67
N ALA A 104 7.86 -7.10 19.24
CA ALA A 104 7.46 -5.86 19.88
C ALA A 104 7.32 -4.72 18.85
N CYS A 105 6.45 -3.76 19.14
CA CYS A 105 6.31 -2.53 18.37
C CYS A 105 6.52 -1.29 19.24
N GLY A 106 6.94 -0.19 18.62
CA GLY A 106 6.89 1.13 19.26
C GLY A 106 5.48 1.70 19.21
N ALA A 107 5.05 2.31 20.30
CA ALA A 107 3.80 3.07 20.40
C ALA A 107 4.04 4.36 21.20
N VAL A 108 3.06 5.25 21.21
CA VAL A 108 2.99 6.42 22.09
C VAL A 108 2.07 6.11 23.25
N ALA A 109 2.48 6.41 24.48
CA ALA A 109 1.65 6.24 25.65
C ALA A 109 0.50 7.25 25.65
N GLY A 110 -0.73 6.79 25.49
CA GLY A 110 -1.93 7.65 25.52
C GLY A 110 -2.39 8.02 26.93
N ALA A 111 -1.89 7.29 27.93
CA ALA A 111 -1.99 7.58 29.36
C ALA A 111 -0.68 7.16 30.03
N THR A 112 -0.51 7.40 31.33
CA THR A 112 0.61 6.81 32.08
C THR A 112 0.50 5.28 32.04
N VAL A 113 1.58 4.62 31.66
CA VAL A 113 1.69 3.15 31.54
C VAL A 113 2.82 2.67 32.43
N GLN A 114 2.58 1.58 33.16
CA GLN A 114 3.61 0.88 33.92
C GLN A 114 4.06 -0.38 33.16
N LYS A 115 5.33 -0.73 33.32
CA LYS A 115 5.88 -1.97 32.80
C LYS A 115 5.06 -3.16 33.29
N GLY A 116 4.67 -4.01 32.35
CA GLY A 116 3.85 -5.19 32.60
C GLY A 116 2.35 -4.95 32.46
N ASP A 117 1.90 -3.70 32.28
CA ASP A 117 0.50 -3.40 32.00
C ASP A 117 0.09 -4.02 30.66
N ARG A 118 -1.11 -4.61 30.64
CA ARG A 118 -1.78 -4.97 29.39
C ARG A 118 -2.41 -3.71 28.82
N VAL A 119 -2.05 -3.38 27.58
CA VAL A 119 -2.48 -2.17 26.90
C VAL A 119 -3.29 -2.50 25.65
N GLY A 120 -4.33 -1.71 25.37
CA GLY A 120 -5.01 -1.66 24.09
C GLY A 120 -4.27 -0.75 23.11
N LEU A 121 -4.15 -1.19 21.87
CA LEU A 121 -3.46 -0.48 20.80
C LEU A 121 -4.44 0.15 19.81
N PHE A 122 -4.19 1.39 19.40
CA PHE A 122 -5.05 2.18 18.53
C PHE A 122 -4.23 3.05 17.58
N MET A 123 -4.64 3.17 16.32
CA MET A 123 -4.10 4.21 15.44
C MET A 123 -4.84 5.51 15.69
N GLU A 124 -4.11 6.58 16.01
CA GLU A 124 -4.66 7.92 16.20
C GLU A 124 -3.73 8.93 15.55
N ARG A 125 -4.27 9.79 14.67
CA ARG A 125 -3.53 10.88 14.02
C ARG A 125 -2.23 10.42 13.32
N GLY A 126 -2.24 9.21 12.76
CA GLY A 126 -1.10 8.67 12.04
C GLY A 126 -0.11 7.84 12.89
N GLU A 127 -0.30 7.79 14.21
CA GLU A 127 0.61 7.11 15.14
C GLU A 127 -0.10 6.01 15.93
N LEU A 128 0.67 5.00 16.37
CA LEU A 128 0.14 3.92 17.19
C LEU A 128 0.19 4.35 18.66
N TYR A 129 -0.95 4.41 19.32
CA TYR A 129 -1.08 4.71 20.75
C TYR A 129 -1.39 3.46 21.57
N ALA A 130 -0.88 3.44 22.80
CA ALA A 130 -1.15 2.41 23.80
C ALA A 130 -1.88 3.00 25.02
N TYR A 131 -2.97 2.34 25.44
CA TYR A 131 -3.76 2.74 26.60
C TYR A 131 -4.00 1.54 27.53
N PRO A 132 -3.71 1.62 28.84
CA PRO A 132 -3.86 0.49 29.77
C PRO A 132 -5.33 0.15 30.08
N GLU A 133 -6.24 1.14 30.00
CA GLU A 133 -7.64 0.98 30.43
C GLU A 133 -8.66 1.12 29.29
N ARG A 134 -8.22 0.96 28.03
CA ARG A 134 -9.10 1.05 26.87
C ARG A 134 -9.12 -0.27 26.11
N GLU A 135 -10.30 -0.89 26.04
CA GLU A 135 -10.47 -2.16 25.33
C GLU A 135 -10.25 -2.00 23.83
N SER A 136 -9.42 -2.87 23.26
CA SER A 136 -9.08 -2.91 21.84
C SER A 136 -9.07 -4.36 21.35
N PRO A 137 -9.46 -4.63 20.09
CA PRO A 137 -9.19 -5.92 19.45
C PRO A 137 -7.70 -6.17 19.20
N SER A 138 -6.83 -5.17 19.40
CA SER A 138 -5.37 -5.28 19.35
C SER A 138 -4.78 -4.91 20.70
N THR A 139 -4.00 -5.81 21.29
CA THR A 139 -3.43 -5.62 22.62
C THR A 139 -1.98 -6.04 22.68
N GLY A 140 -1.30 -5.63 23.74
CA GLY A 140 0.05 -6.10 24.07
C GLY A 140 0.39 -5.83 25.52
N VAL A 141 1.67 -5.97 25.87
CA VAL A 141 2.20 -5.75 27.21
C VAL A 141 3.33 -4.73 27.16
N ALA A 142 3.26 -3.72 28.01
CA ALA A 142 4.29 -2.69 28.09
C ALA A 142 5.62 -3.27 28.62
N GLU A 143 6.73 -3.02 27.92
CA GLU A 143 8.06 -3.52 28.32
C GLU A 143 8.82 -2.54 29.25
N GLN A 144 8.33 -1.30 29.33
CA GLN A 144 8.87 -0.20 30.11
C GLN A 144 7.76 0.73 30.61
N ASP A 145 8.07 1.53 31.63
CA ASP A 145 7.20 2.61 32.10
C ASP A 145 7.21 3.77 31.08
N ALA A 146 6.09 4.47 30.94
CA ALA A 146 5.99 5.66 30.09
C ALA A 146 4.94 6.64 30.62
N GLU A 147 5.26 7.93 30.64
CA GLU A 147 4.29 9.00 30.84
C GLU A 147 3.52 9.30 29.55
N THR A 148 2.36 9.94 29.66
CA THR A 148 1.54 10.31 28.50
C THR A 148 2.36 11.11 27.47
N GLY A 149 2.33 10.67 26.21
CA GLY A 149 3.05 11.28 25.10
C GLY A 149 4.48 10.78 24.90
N GLN A 150 5.01 9.93 25.80
CA GLN A 150 6.31 9.28 25.61
C GLN A 150 6.19 8.02 24.74
N ASP A 151 7.28 7.63 24.09
CA ASP A 151 7.35 6.36 23.38
C ASP A 151 7.53 5.18 24.34
N LEU A 152 6.94 4.03 23.98
CA LEU A 152 7.16 2.77 24.68
C LEU A 152 7.22 1.58 23.73
N ALA A 153 8.01 0.57 24.11
CA ALA A 153 7.96 -0.75 23.51
C ALA A 153 6.79 -1.55 24.08
N VAL A 154 5.98 -2.11 23.18
CA VAL A 154 4.88 -3.02 23.51
C VAL A 154 5.18 -4.37 22.88
N GLY A 155 5.38 -5.38 23.74
CA GLY A 155 5.64 -6.76 23.36
C GLY A 155 4.39 -7.63 23.48
N GLY A 156 4.52 -8.91 23.15
CA GLY A 156 3.44 -9.89 23.37
C GLY A 156 2.14 -9.54 22.63
N LEU A 157 2.28 -9.04 21.40
CA LEU A 157 1.20 -8.50 20.60
C LEU A 157 0.16 -9.57 20.25
N GLU A 158 -1.12 -9.24 20.45
CA GLU A 158 -2.28 -10.08 20.17
C GLU A 158 -3.32 -9.28 19.39
N GLY A 159 -3.87 -9.85 18.31
CA GLY A 159 -4.93 -9.23 17.53
C GLY A 159 -4.45 -8.34 16.39
N ILE A 160 -5.36 -7.53 15.84
CA ILE A 160 -5.10 -6.65 14.68
C ILE A 160 -5.62 -5.26 15.02
N VAL A 161 -4.78 -4.23 14.83
CA VAL A 161 -5.18 -2.84 15.06
C VAL A 161 -6.24 -2.46 14.04
N HIS A 162 -7.37 -1.96 14.53
CA HIS A 162 -8.39 -1.41 13.66
C HIS A 162 -7.90 -0.07 13.09
N LEU A 163 -7.97 0.06 11.77
CA LEU A 163 -7.64 1.30 11.06
C LEU A 163 -8.95 2.01 10.71
N ASP A 164 -9.08 3.25 11.15
CA ASP A 164 -10.12 4.17 10.71
C ASP A 164 -9.44 5.27 9.88
N PRO A 165 -9.56 5.24 8.54
CA PRO A 165 -8.86 6.19 7.71
C PRO A 165 -9.28 7.64 7.94
N GLY A 166 -8.31 8.55 7.97
CA GLY A 166 -8.53 9.99 8.00
C GLY A 166 -8.93 10.55 6.64
N ARG A 167 -9.19 11.85 6.58
CA ARG A 167 -9.61 12.57 5.36
C ARG A 167 -8.42 13.11 4.61
N VAL A 168 -8.59 13.30 3.30
CA VAL A 168 -7.59 13.99 2.46
C VAL A 168 -8.25 15.18 1.78
N VAL A 169 -7.73 16.37 2.04
CA VAL A 169 -8.20 17.63 1.46
C VAL A 169 -7.10 18.24 0.60
N ILE A 170 -7.42 18.65 -0.61
CA ILE A 170 -6.54 19.37 -1.54
C ILE A 170 -6.89 20.86 -1.47
N GLY A 171 -6.03 21.63 -0.82
CA GLY A 171 -6.08 23.09 -0.79
C GLY A 171 -5.41 23.71 -2.02
N LEU A 172 -6.20 24.32 -2.90
CA LEU A 172 -5.73 24.96 -4.12
C LEU A 172 -5.18 26.36 -3.82
N LEU A 173 -3.89 26.55 -4.08
CA LEU A 173 -3.17 27.80 -3.85
C LEU A 173 -3.20 28.71 -5.09
N PRO A 174 -3.01 30.04 -4.91
CA PRO A 174 -2.75 30.94 -6.02
C PRO A 174 -1.47 30.58 -6.76
N ASP A 175 -1.47 30.74 -8.08
CA ASP A 175 -0.29 30.52 -8.92
C ASP A 175 0.82 31.52 -8.58
N ALA A 176 2.08 31.09 -8.71
CA ALA A 176 3.25 31.93 -8.47
C ALA A 176 3.25 33.21 -9.33
N THR A 177 2.75 33.12 -10.56
CA THR A 177 2.60 34.23 -11.51
C THR A 177 1.50 35.22 -11.12
N GLU A 178 0.52 34.78 -10.32
CA GLU A 178 -0.61 35.59 -9.86
C GLU A 178 -0.37 36.20 -8.47
N GLY A 179 0.79 35.96 -7.88
CA GLY A 179 1.20 36.49 -6.57
C GLY A 179 1.48 35.41 -5.52
N GLY A 180 1.17 34.15 -5.81
CA GLY A 180 1.50 32.99 -4.99
C GLY A 180 1.04 33.14 -3.53
N SER A 181 1.94 32.85 -2.60
CA SER A 181 1.65 32.89 -1.15
C SER A 181 1.22 34.26 -0.62
N ARG A 182 1.43 35.34 -1.37
CA ARG A 182 0.98 36.70 -0.99
C ARG A 182 -0.49 36.97 -1.30
N LYS A 183 -1.12 36.15 -2.16
CA LYS A 183 -2.54 36.24 -2.56
C LYS A 183 -3.40 35.12 -1.95
N LEU A 184 -2.83 34.38 -1.02
CA LEU A 184 -3.51 33.31 -0.29
C LEU A 184 -4.57 33.89 0.66
N ASP A 185 -5.76 33.29 0.67
CA ASP A 185 -6.75 33.53 1.72
C ASP A 185 -6.29 32.86 3.03
N ARG A 186 -5.75 33.68 3.94
CA ARG A 186 -5.21 33.21 5.22
C ARG A 186 -6.30 32.76 6.19
N GLU A 187 -7.49 33.35 6.13
CA GLU A 187 -8.60 32.97 7.01
C GLU A 187 -9.10 31.58 6.62
N ARG A 188 -9.29 31.31 5.33
CA ARG A 188 -9.65 29.98 4.84
C ARG A 188 -8.57 28.94 5.13
N LEU A 189 -7.29 29.27 4.96
CA LEU A 189 -6.22 28.33 5.32
C LEU A 189 -6.26 28.01 6.82
N THR A 190 -6.47 29.01 7.67
CA THR A 190 -6.55 28.81 9.12
C THR A 190 -7.73 27.92 9.50
N GLU A 191 -8.88 28.09 8.84
CA GLU A 191 -10.03 27.21 9.01
C GLU A 191 -9.71 25.79 8.56
N ALA A 192 -9.10 25.65 7.37
CA ALA A 192 -8.76 24.36 6.79
C ALA A 192 -7.75 23.56 7.60
N LEU A 193 -6.85 24.23 8.33
CA LEU A 193 -5.88 23.58 9.21
C LEU A 193 -6.49 23.05 10.51
N ARG A 194 -7.73 23.44 10.86
CA ARG A 194 -8.37 22.95 12.08
C ARG A 194 -8.65 21.46 11.97
N GLY A 195 -7.99 20.69 12.84
CA GLY A 195 -8.13 19.24 12.85
C GLY A 195 -7.32 18.52 11.77
N ILE A 196 -6.42 19.21 11.07
CA ILE A 196 -5.43 18.57 10.19
C ILE A 196 -4.24 18.14 11.02
N ASP A 197 -3.84 16.88 10.86
CA ASP A 197 -2.67 16.31 11.54
C ASP A 197 -1.41 16.44 10.68
N VAL A 198 -1.54 16.32 9.35
CA VAL A 198 -0.41 16.33 8.42
C VAL A 198 -0.65 17.28 7.24
N VAL A 199 0.33 18.12 6.94
CA VAL A 199 0.35 18.94 5.72
C VAL A 199 1.34 18.37 4.71
N VAL A 200 0.90 18.24 3.46
CA VAL A 200 1.72 17.77 2.34
C VAL A 200 1.86 18.89 1.32
N PRO A 201 2.89 19.74 1.41
CA PRO A 201 3.10 20.79 0.42
C PRO A 201 3.70 20.23 -0.86
N ARG A 202 3.18 20.69 -1.99
CA ARG A 202 3.71 20.39 -3.33
C ARG A 202 3.99 21.70 -4.07
N GLY A 203 5.23 21.85 -4.53
CA GLY A 203 5.69 23.05 -5.21
C GLY A 203 6.17 24.18 -4.28
N PRO A 204 6.79 25.23 -4.85
CA PRO A 204 7.45 26.30 -4.09
C PRO A 204 6.47 27.19 -3.34
N VAL A 205 5.27 27.46 -3.89
CA VAL A 205 4.25 28.27 -3.21
C VAL A 205 3.76 27.56 -1.94
N ALA A 206 3.39 26.29 -2.05
CA ALA A 206 2.96 25.49 -0.90
C ALA A 206 4.05 25.36 0.18
N ARG A 207 5.31 25.19 -0.23
CA ARG A 207 6.45 25.18 0.69
C ARG A 207 6.59 26.51 1.43
N SER A 208 6.46 27.64 0.74
CA SER A 208 6.52 28.97 1.35
C SER A 208 5.40 29.18 2.36
N VAL A 209 4.19 28.72 2.08
CA VAL A 209 3.05 28.78 3.00
C VAL A 209 3.31 27.91 4.24
N THR A 210 3.68 26.64 4.01
CA THR A 210 3.89 25.65 5.08
C THR A 210 5.01 26.06 6.03
N ALA A 211 6.07 26.71 5.54
CA ALA A 211 7.17 27.22 6.36
C ALA A 211 6.74 28.31 7.35
N THR A 212 5.55 28.89 7.20
CA THR A 212 4.98 29.89 8.13
C THR A 212 4.00 29.29 9.15
N LEU A 213 3.72 27.99 9.06
CA LEU A 213 2.81 27.30 9.97
C LEU A 213 3.58 26.80 11.19
N GLU A 214 3.06 27.08 12.38
CA GLU A 214 3.61 26.57 13.64
C GLU A 214 2.78 25.38 14.13
N GLY A 215 3.44 24.38 14.71
CA GLY A 215 2.77 23.22 15.31
C GLY A 215 2.17 22.22 14.32
N VAL A 216 2.55 22.28 13.05
CA VAL A 216 2.06 21.39 11.99
C VAL A 216 3.14 20.40 11.58
N THR A 217 2.79 19.11 11.49
CA THR A 217 3.66 18.09 10.90
C THR A 217 3.59 18.17 9.38
N ALA A 218 4.73 18.40 8.72
CA ALA A 218 4.79 18.54 7.27
C ALA A 218 5.60 17.43 6.60
N SER A 219 4.99 16.74 5.63
CA SER A 219 5.72 15.82 4.75
C SER A 219 6.09 16.51 3.45
N LEU A 220 7.33 17.02 3.37
CA LEU A 220 7.83 17.78 2.21
C LEU A 220 8.03 16.91 0.95
N PHE A 221 8.08 15.60 1.12
CA PHE A 221 8.30 14.62 0.05
C PHE A 221 7.26 13.50 0.13
N GLY A 222 7.23 12.63 -0.88
CA GLY A 222 6.26 11.53 -0.95
C GLY A 222 4.89 11.92 -1.48
N GLY A 223 4.49 13.21 -1.44
CA GLY A 223 3.31 13.74 -2.12
C GLY A 223 2.06 12.87 -1.90
N ALA A 224 1.55 12.29 -2.99
CA ALA A 224 0.39 11.39 -2.96
C ALA A 224 0.58 10.15 -2.05
N ALA A 225 1.76 9.52 -2.05
CA ALA A 225 2.02 8.36 -1.20
C ALA A 225 2.04 8.76 0.28
N ALA A 226 2.67 9.89 0.63
CA ALA A 226 2.67 10.38 2.00
C ALA A 226 1.25 10.70 2.49
N ALA A 227 0.43 11.33 1.64
CA ALA A 227 -0.97 11.61 1.95
C ALA A 227 -1.79 10.33 2.15
N ALA A 228 -1.63 9.34 1.28
CA ALA A 228 -2.31 8.06 1.41
C ALA A 228 -1.88 7.32 2.70
N GLU A 229 -0.63 7.46 3.12
CA GLU A 229 -0.08 6.70 4.27
C GLU A 229 -0.64 7.25 5.56
N ALA A 230 -0.55 8.58 5.67
CA ALA A 230 -1.08 9.32 6.79
C ALA A 230 -2.58 9.07 6.94
N ALA A 231 -3.35 9.19 5.84
CA ALA A 231 -4.78 8.94 5.84
C ALA A 231 -5.11 7.49 6.23
N LEU A 232 -4.42 6.49 5.67
CA LEU A 232 -4.63 5.08 6.05
C LEU A 232 -4.38 4.83 7.54
N LYS A 233 -3.43 5.56 8.13
CA LYS A 233 -3.08 5.52 9.55
C LYS A 233 -3.97 6.40 10.43
N GLY A 234 -5.04 6.98 9.88
CA GLY A 234 -6.04 7.76 10.62
C GLY A 234 -5.69 9.24 10.83
N ALA A 235 -4.72 9.78 10.08
CA ALA A 235 -4.42 11.22 10.10
C ALA A 235 -5.28 11.98 9.08
N ASP A 236 -5.83 13.12 9.49
CA ASP A 236 -6.43 14.06 8.56
C ASP A 236 -5.33 14.86 7.83
N VAL A 237 -5.37 14.86 6.48
CA VAL A 237 -4.29 15.38 5.63
C VAL A 237 -4.76 16.57 4.81
N LEU A 238 -3.99 17.66 4.84
CA LEU A 238 -4.14 18.79 3.92
C LEU A 238 -2.97 18.82 2.93
N VAL A 239 -3.29 18.57 1.67
CA VAL A 239 -2.37 18.69 0.55
C VAL A 239 -2.46 20.10 0.01
N LEU A 240 -1.34 20.83 -0.01
CA LEU A 240 -1.29 22.19 -0.53
C LEU A 240 -0.57 22.19 -1.88
N LEU A 241 -1.24 22.65 -2.95
CA LEU A 241 -0.70 22.67 -4.30
C LEU A 241 -1.32 23.77 -5.16
N GLU A 242 -0.65 24.15 -6.24
CA GLU A 242 -1.20 25.06 -7.26
C GLU A 242 -2.24 24.32 -8.13
N ALA A 243 -3.27 25.00 -8.60
CA ALA A 243 -4.44 24.36 -9.22
C ALA A 243 -4.10 23.46 -10.43
N TRP A 244 -3.08 23.81 -11.20
CA TRP A 244 -2.63 23.05 -12.36
C TRP A 244 -2.00 21.69 -11.99
N GLU A 245 -1.53 21.51 -10.75
CA GLU A 245 -0.95 20.24 -10.26
C GLU A 245 -2.00 19.25 -9.74
N ALA A 246 -3.23 19.69 -9.50
CA ALA A 246 -4.26 18.91 -8.80
C ALA A 246 -4.56 17.58 -9.50
N ALA A 247 -4.72 17.60 -10.83
CA ALA A 247 -5.07 16.40 -11.60
C ALA A 247 -3.95 15.33 -11.57
N ASP A 248 -2.67 15.74 -11.67
CA ASP A 248 -1.55 14.79 -11.53
C ASP A 248 -1.45 14.25 -10.10
N PHE A 249 -1.69 15.08 -9.08
CA PHE A 249 -1.73 14.62 -7.70
C PHE A 249 -2.83 13.57 -7.50
N GLU A 250 -4.06 13.82 -7.94
CA GLU A 250 -5.19 12.90 -7.79
C GLU A 250 -4.96 11.58 -8.50
N ALA A 251 -4.36 11.59 -9.70
CA ALA A 251 -4.01 10.37 -10.42
C ALA A 251 -2.99 9.52 -9.63
N ARG A 252 -1.96 10.15 -9.05
CA ARG A 252 -0.98 9.45 -8.21
C ARG A 252 -1.57 9.00 -6.88
N PHE A 253 -2.46 9.79 -6.30
CA PHE A 253 -3.18 9.44 -5.07
C PHE A 253 -4.13 8.27 -5.29
N PHE A 254 -4.79 8.20 -6.44
CA PHE A 254 -5.57 7.03 -6.85
C PHE A 254 -4.73 5.75 -6.86
N ILE A 255 -3.54 5.79 -7.48
CA ILE A 255 -2.63 4.63 -7.51
C ILE A 255 -2.20 4.25 -6.08
N ALA A 256 -1.73 5.23 -5.30
CA ALA A 256 -1.25 4.98 -3.94
C ALA A 256 -2.34 4.43 -3.01
N ARG A 257 -3.58 4.94 -3.12
CA ARG A 257 -4.68 4.45 -2.31
C ARG A 257 -5.07 3.01 -2.67
N ASP A 258 -5.07 2.68 -3.96
CA ASP A 258 -5.42 1.34 -4.45
C ASP A 258 -4.37 0.32 -4.01
N GLU A 259 -3.08 0.66 -4.14
CA GLU A 259 -1.97 -0.16 -3.64
C GLU A 259 -2.11 -0.50 -2.15
N TRP A 260 -2.68 0.42 -1.36
CA TRP A 260 -2.77 0.31 0.09
C TRP A 260 -4.18 -0.02 0.59
N GLY A 261 -5.15 -0.26 -0.30
CA GLY A 261 -6.53 -0.58 0.06
C GLY A 261 -7.27 0.55 0.78
N LEU A 262 -6.84 1.79 0.61
CA LEU A 262 -7.46 2.98 1.19
C LEU A 262 -8.69 3.40 0.37
N SER A 263 -9.87 3.44 1.00
CA SER A 263 -11.14 3.80 0.35
C SER A 263 -11.49 5.29 0.37
N VAL A 264 -10.55 6.15 0.79
CA VAL A 264 -10.79 7.59 0.96
C VAL A 264 -10.61 8.32 -0.37
N GLU A 265 -11.54 9.22 -0.68
CA GLU A 265 -11.44 10.18 -1.78
C GLU A 265 -10.80 11.49 -1.31
N ALA A 266 -10.10 12.17 -2.21
CA ALA A 266 -9.55 13.49 -1.94
C ALA A 266 -10.58 14.58 -2.27
N GLU A 267 -10.86 15.47 -1.33
CA GLU A 267 -11.79 16.59 -1.50
C GLU A 267 -11.05 17.88 -1.85
N ARG A 268 -11.55 18.68 -2.79
CA ARG A 268 -10.92 19.96 -3.15
C ARG A 268 -11.50 21.12 -2.36
N MET A 269 -10.64 22.05 -2.00
CA MET A 269 -10.99 23.30 -1.37
C MET A 269 -10.20 24.45 -2.01
N ASP A 270 -10.87 25.55 -2.31
CA ASP A 270 -10.26 26.73 -2.91
C ASP A 270 -9.74 27.71 -1.85
N LEU A 271 -8.42 27.88 -1.80
CA LEU A 271 -7.73 28.81 -0.89
C LEU A 271 -7.25 30.09 -1.59
N ARG A 272 -7.64 30.30 -2.84
CA ARG A 272 -7.29 31.53 -3.57
C ARG A 272 -8.11 32.70 -3.03
N GLY A 273 -7.43 33.83 -2.78
CA GLY A 273 -8.04 35.09 -2.33
C GLY A 273 -8.34 36.07 -3.45
#